data_AF-A0A0Q8LJI7-F1
#
_entry.id   AF-A0A0Q8LJI7-F1
#
_cell.length_a   1.000
_cell.length_b   1.000
_cell.length_c   1.000
_cell.angle_alpha   90.00
_cell.angle_beta   90.00
_cell.angle_gamma   90.00
#
_symmetry.space_group_name_H-M   'P 1'
#
loop_
_entity.id
_entity.type
_entity.pdbx_description
1 polymer ?
#
loop_
_entity_poly.entity_id
_entity_poly.type
_entity_poly.pdbx_seq_one_letter_code
_entity_poly.pdbx_strand_id
1 'polypeptide(L)'
;MVTLLLDSTRLEVVLSGAERAMAFRKGNVAVERSTITKVQLTDDTWTWLRGVPSPGTHLRGIVAIGTWKSAGGDDFAVIRRHRPGVVIDLEGDPEYQRLVLTTRHGLALVQALQVEVAEEPTDVVEIAAETGAVPVAARKTRTRKTPAPAPAV
;
A
#
# COMPACT_ATOMS: atom_id res chain seq x y z
N MET A 1 9.41 -11.02 4.35
CA MET A 1 8.03 -10.55 4.61
C MET A 1 8.16 -9.56 5.73
N VAL A 2 7.64 -8.35 5.58
CA VAL A 2 7.78 -7.29 6.60
C VAL A 2 6.86 -7.60 7.77
N THR A 3 7.37 -7.39 8.98
CA THR A 3 6.59 -7.46 10.21
C THR A 3 6.22 -6.04 10.64
N LEU A 4 4.93 -5.81 10.86
CA LEU A 4 4.40 -4.52 11.32
C LEU A 4 3.84 -4.73 12.73
N LEU A 5 4.32 -3.95 13.68
CA LEU A 5 3.77 -3.87 15.02
C LEU A 5 3.07 -2.53 15.14
N LEU A 6 1.76 -2.55 15.36
CA LEU A 6 0.97 -1.36 15.58
C LEU A 6 0.57 -1.33 17.05
N ASP A 7 0.93 -0.24 17.72
CA ASP A 7 0.45 0.13 19.04
C ASP A 7 -0.51 1.32 18.91
N SER A 8 -1.19 1.66 19.99
CA SER A 8 -2.02 2.86 20.16
C SER A 8 -1.34 4.14 19.68
N THR A 9 -0.04 4.31 19.97
CA THR A 9 0.69 5.57 19.71
C THR A 9 1.64 5.52 18.53
N ARG A 10 2.04 4.33 18.06
CA ARG A 10 3.12 4.17 17.08
C ARG A 10 2.92 2.98 16.17
N LEU A 11 3.41 3.11 14.94
CA LEU A 11 3.59 2.03 13.99
C LEU A 11 5.09 1.71 13.87
N GLU A 12 5.46 0.46 14.10
CA GLU A 12 6.84 0.00 13.98
C GLU A 12 6.98 -1.06 12.87
N VAL A 13 7.85 -0.76 11.92
CA VAL A 13 8.32 -1.66 10.88
C VAL A 13 9.50 -2.44 11.43
N VAL A 14 9.23 -3.68 11.86
CA VAL A 14 10.25 -4.58 12.38
C VAL A 14 11.03 -5.19 11.24
N LEU A 15 12.32 -4.87 11.20
CA LEU A 15 13.24 -5.35 10.19
C LEU A 15 13.97 -6.58 10.69
N SER A 16 13.95 -7.64 9.89
CA SER A 16 14.85 -8.79 10.07
C SER A 16 16.32 -8.37 9.99
N GLY A 17 17.24 -9.23 10.46
CA GLY A 17 18.68 -8.97 10.35
C GLY A 17 19.13 -8.67 8.90
N ALA A 18 18.62 -9.42 7.93
CA ALA A 18 18.92 -9.20 6.52
C ALA A 18 18.34 -7.87 6.00
N GLU A 19 17.13 -7.50 6.42
CA GLU A 19 16.52 -6.22 6.05
C GLU A 19 17.28 -5.03 6.62
N ARG A 20 17.74 -5.13 7.87
CA ARG A 20 18.62 -4.12 8.49
C ARG A 20 19.93 -3.95 7.73
N ALA A 21 20.56 -5.06 7.35
CA ALA A 21 21.78 -5.03 6.55
C ALA A 21 21.53 -4.39 5.17
N MET A 22 20.46 -4.78 4.48
CA MET A 22 20.12 -4.22 3.16
C MET A 22 19.71 -2.74 3.22
N ALA A 23 19.07 -2.31 4.31
CA ALA A 23 18.70 -0.92 4.55
C ALA A 23 19.86 -0.07 5.08
N PHE A 24 21.00 -0.68 5.43
CA PHE A 24 22.11 -0.03 6.13
C PHE A 24 21.71 0.63 7.46
N ARG A 25 20.77 0.02 8.21
CA ARG A 25 20.25 0.54 9.49
C ARG A 25 20.48 -0.44 10.63
N LYS A 26 20.67 0.09 11.85
CA LYS A 26 20.90 -0.73 13.06
C LYS A 26 19.60 -1.18 13.75
N GLY A 27 18.52 -0.42 13.55
CA GLY A 27 17.22 -0.63 14.23
C GLY A 27 16.04 -0.74 13.28
N ASN A 28 14.85 -0.82 13.87
CA ASN A 28 13.56 -0.80 13.18
C ASN A 28 13.20 0.63 12.72
N VAL A 29 12.14 0.79 11.94
CA VAL A 29 11.57 2.11 11.64
C VAL A 29 10.32 2.26 12.48
N ALA A 30 10.28 3.27 13.35
CA ALA A 30 9.13 3.56 14.18
C ALA A 30 8.62 4.95 13.80
N VAL A 31 7.33 5.05 13.51
CA VAL A 31 6.65 6.30 13.18
C VAL A 31 5.49 6.49 14.15
N GLU A 32 5.25 7.73 14.55
CA GLU A 32 4.11 8.05 15.41
C GLU A 32 2.80 7.85 14.62
N ARG A 33 1.76 7.38 15.30
CA ARG A 33 0.46 7.20 14.64
C ARG A 33 -0.17 8.52 14.23
N SER A 34 0.07 9.58 15.02
CA SER A 34 -0.39 10.96 14.77
C SER A 34 0.15 11.56 13.48
N THR A 35 1.31 11.11 13.00
CA THR A 35 1.90 11.61 11.75
C THR A 35 1.33 10.91 10.52
N ILE A 36 0.60 9.80 10.68
CA ILE A 36 0.02 9.05 9.57
C ILE A 36 -1.19 9.81 9.03
N THR A 37 -1.06 10.38 7.83
CA THR A 37 -2.14 11.14 7.18
C THR A 37 -2.93 10.28 6.21
N LYS A 38 -2.28 9.29 5.59
CA LYS A 38 -2.92 8.45 4.56
C LYS A 38 -2.30 7.08 4.51
N VAL A 39 -3.15 6.07 4.26
CA VAL A 39 -2.73 4.71 3.98
C VAL A 39 -3.40 4.23 2.71
N GLN A 40 -2.61 3.77 1.75
CA GLN A 40 -3.08 3.29 0.45
C GLN A 40 -2.63 1.85 0.24
N LEU A 41 -3.57 1.02 -0.21
CA LEU A 41 -3.24 -0.31 -0.72
C LEU A 41 -2.83 -0.19 -2.17
N THR A 42 -1.81 -0.96 -2.55
CA THR A 42 -1.35 -1.03 -3.94
C THR A 42 -1.03 -2.47 -4.29
N ASP A 43 -1.30 -2.86 -5.53
CA ASP A 43 -0.92 -4.16 -6.08
C ASP A 43 0.55 -4.20 -6.49
N ASP A 44 1.13 -3.04 -6.79
CA ASP A 44 2.55 -2.90 -7.10
C ASP A 44 3.17 -1.69 -6.38
N THR A 45 4.07 -2.00 -5.45
CA THR A 45 4.81 -1.00 -4.67
C THR A 45 5.93 -0.33 -5.45
N TRP A 46 6.42 -0.93 -6.54
CA TRP A 46 7.49 -0.33 -7.36
C TRP A 46 7.09 0.99 -8.00
N THR A 47 5.80 1.16 -8.32
CA THR A 47 5.25 2.37 -8.94
C THR A 47 5.31 3.60 -8.03
N TRP A 48 5.51 3.38 -6.73
CA TRP A 48 5.56 4.42 -5.71
C TRP A 48 6.97 4.83 -5.32
N LEU A 49 8.00 4.15 -5.83
CA LEU A 49 9.38 4.57 -5.63
C LEU A 49 9.66 5.86 -6.40
N ARG A 50 10.13 6.86 -5.67
CA ARG A 50 10.57 8.15 -6.21
C ARG A 50 11.92 8.52 -5.62
N GLY A 51 12.63 9.42 -6.29
CA GLY A 51 13.93 9.87 -5.84
C GLY A 51 15.05 8.85 -6.05
N VAL A 52 16.12 8.99 -5.28
CA VAL A 52 17.37 8.22 -5.42
C VAL A 52 17.64 7.41 -4.16
N PRO A 53 17.96 6.10 -4.27
CA PRO A 53 18.30 5.29 -3.10
C PRO A 53 19.56 5.83 -2.40
N SER A 54 19.44 6.24 -1.13
CA SER A 54 20.54 6.73 -0.31
C SER A 54 20.15 6.83 1.18
N PRO A 55 20.62 5.92 2.06
CA PRO A 55 21.27 4.64 1.80
C PRO A 55 20.28 3.49 1.53
N GLY A 56 20.68 2.46 0.79
CA GLY A 56 19.83 1.28 0.59
C GLY A 56 20.33 0.29 -0.44
N THR A 57 19.74 -0.91 -0.44
CA THR A 57 19.93 -1.94 -1.46
C THR A 57 18.82 -1.83 -2.50
N HIS A 58 19.20 -1.67 -3.76
CA HIS A 58 18.28 -1.58 -4.87
C HIS A 58 18.71 -2.49 -6.02
N LEU A 59 17.88 -3.50 -6.29
CA LEU A 59 17.96 -4.34 -7.48
C LEU A 59 16.59 -4.34 -8.14
N ARG A 60 16.50 -3.60 -9.25
CA ARG A 60 15.26 -3.33 -9.98
C ARG A 60 14.44 -4.60 -10.24
N GLY A 61 13.15 -4.56 -9.90
CA GLY A 61 12.19 -5.67 -10.04
C GLY A 61 12.35 -6.79 -9.00
N ILE A 62 13.40 -6.76 -8.17
CA ILE A 62 13.68 -7.82 -7.20
C ILE A 62 13.55 -7.30 -5.76
N VAL A 63 14.29 -6.26 -5.41
CA VAL A 63 14.30 -5.70 -4.05
C VAL A 63 14.62 -4.21 -4.05
N ALA A 64 13.93 -3.45 -3.21
CA ALA A 64 14.24 -2.07 -2.91
C ALA A 64 14.09 -1.89 -1.39
N ILE A 65 15.20 -1.87 -0.66
CA ILE A 65 15.21 -1.78 0.81
C ILE A 65 16.15 -0.67 1.26
N GLY A 66 15.65 0.27 2.07
CA GLY A 66 16.39 1.44 2.56
C GLY A 66 15.64 2.75 2.36
N THR A 67 16.40 3.84 2.32
CA THR A 67 15.90 5.22 2.20
C THR A 67 16.01 5.70 0.75
N TRP A 68 14.97 6.35 0.25
CA TRP A 68 14.88 7.00 -1.04
C TRP A 68 14.77 8.50 -0.84
N LYS A 69 15.80 9.24 -1.24
CA LYS A 69 15.83 10.69 -1.09
C LYS A 69 15.18 11.36 -2.27
N SER A 70 14.24 12.26 -2.00
CA SER A 70 13.56 13.07 -3.01
C SER A 70 13.56 14.54 -2.62
N ALA A 71 13.26 15.44 -3.55
CA ALA A 71 13.17 16.87 -3.25
C ALA A 71 12.07 17.21 -2.23
N GLY A 72 11.05 16.37 -2.08
CA GLY A 72 9.94 16.57 -1.14
C GLY A 72 10.17 15.96 0.25
N GLY A 73 11.23 15.17 0.42
CA GLY A 73 11.51 14.41 1.65
C GLY A 73 12.02 13.01 1.37
N ASP A 74 12.30 12.29 2.45
CA ASP A 74 12.87 10.95 2.39
C ASP A 74 11.77 9.88 2.54
N ASP A 75 11.78 8.89 1.67
CA ASP A 75 10.84 7.76 1.73
C ASP A 75 11.61 6.53 2.25
N PHE A 76 11.00 5.75 3.14
CA PHE A 76 11.54 4.43 3.51
C PHE A 76 10.83 3.35 2.71
N ALA A 77 11.58 2.51 2.01
CA ALA A 77 11.02 1.41 1.24
C ALA A 77 11.50 0.05 1.74
N VAL A 78 10.58 -0.91 1.79
CA VAL A 78 10.87 -2.34 1.91
C VAL A 78 10.03 -3.09 0.88
N ILE A 79 10.51 -3.06 -0.35
CA ILE A 79 9.83 -3.60 -1.52
C ILE A 79 10.46 -4.92 -1.94
N ARG A 80 9.62 -5.91 -2.24
CA ARG A 80 10.05 -7.26 -2.65
C ARG A 80 9.24 -7.74 -3.85
N ARG A 81 9.90 -7.79 -5.02
CA ARG A 81 9.28 -8.15 -6.31
C ARG A 81 8.03 -7.29 -6.59
N HIS A 82 7.26 -7.63 -7.62
CA HIS A 82 5.96 -7.01 -7.90
C HIS A 82 4.89 -7.68 -7.04
N ARG A 83 4.80 -7.28 -5.78
CA ARG A 83 3.84 -7.82 -4.81
C ARG A 83 3.00 -6.69 -4.22
N PRO A 84 1.75 -7.01 -3.82
CA PRO A 84 0.91 -6.07 -3.11
C PRO A 84 1.57 -5.55 -1.84
N GLY A 85 1.16 -4.36 -1.45
CA GLY A 85 1.69 -3.70 -0.28
C GLY A 85 0.88 -2.48 0.12
N VAL A 86 1.50 -1.70 0.99
CA VAL A 86 0.94 -0.47 1.54
C VAL A 86 1.89 0.68 1.29
N VAL A 87 1.30 1.84 1.05
CA VAL A 87 1.96 3.13 1.02
C VAL A 87 1.36 3.96 2.14
N ILE A 88 2.20 4.47 3.02
CA ILE A 88 1.79 5.24 4.19
C ILE A 88 2.41 6.63 4.03
N ASP A 89 1.58 7.65 3.87
CA ASP A 89 2.05 9.04 3.85
C ASP A 89 2.09 9.57 5.28
N LEU A 90 3.15 10.31 5.57
CA LEU A 90 3.46 10.87 6.88
C LEU A 90 3.61 12.38 6.78
N GLU A 91 3.10 13.09 7.78
CA GLU A 91 3.29 14.54 7.93
C GLU A 91 3.80 14.85 9.33
N GLY A 92 4.87 15.65 9.41
CA GLY A 92 5.52 16.02 10.68
C GLY A 92 6.48 14.96 11.25
N ASP A 93 6.64 13.81 10.60
CA ASP A 93 7.66 12.84 10.99
C ASP A 93 9.08 13.36 10.68
N PRO A 94 10.05 13.19 11.60
CA PRO A 94 11.38 13.75 11.45
C PRO A 94 12.30 13.01 10.48
N GLU A 95 12.00 11.74 10.14
CA GLU A 95 12.88 10.89 9.32
C GLU A 95 12.29 10.62 7.93
N TYR A 96 10.97 10.43 7.82
CA TYR A 96 10.33 10.00 6.59
C TYR A 96 9.03 10.73 6.29
N GLN A 97 8.81 11.09 5.04
CA GLN A 97 7.49 11.56 4.56
C GLN A 97 6.60 10.40 4.11
N ARG A 98 7.17 9.21 3.90
CA ARG A 98 6.44 8.06 3.34
C ARG A 98 7.09 6.74 3.66
N LEU A 99 6.28 5.72 3.94
CA LEU A 99 6.70 4.32 4.00
C LEU A 99 6.08 3.54 2.83
N VAL A 100 6.89 2.78 2.08
CA VAL A 100 6.44 1.92 0.98
C VAL A 100 6.82 0.47 1.27
N LEU A 101 5.84 -0.35 1.64
CA LEU A 101 6.09 -1.66 2.24
C LEU A 101 5.36 -2.77 1.50
N THR A 102 6.08 -3.79 1.05
CA THR A 102 5.46 -5.03 0.58
C THR A 102 4.95 -5.85 1.78
N THR A 103 3.63 -6.06 1.85
CA THR A 103 2.98 -6.83 2.91
C THR A 103 1.73 -7.51 2.38
N ARG A 104 1.44 -8.71 2.90
CA ARG A 104 0.18 -9.41 2.64
C ARG A 104 -0.95 -8.97 3.58
N HIS A 105 -0.62 -8.25 4.65
CA HIS A 105 -1.56 -7.84 5.69
C HIS A 105 -2.00 -6.38 5.55
N GLY A 106 -1.94 -5.82 4.34
CA GLY A 106 -2.25 -4.41 4.12
C GLY A 106 -3.67 -4.04 4.54
N LEU A 107 -4.66 -4.88 4.22
CA LEU A 107 -6.05 -4.66 4.64
C LEU A 107 -6.20 -4.60 6.16
N ALA A 108 -5.55 -5.52 6.88
CA ALA A 108 -5.58 -5.53 8.34
C ALA A 108 -4.94 -4.27 8.94
N LEU A 109 -3.87 -3.76 8.32
CA LEU A 109 -3.24 -2.50 8.73
C LEU A 109 -4.19 -1.31 8.56
N VAL A 110 -4.84 -1.19 7.39
CA VAL A 110 -5.80 -0.11 7.11
C VAL A 110 -6.94 -0.14 8.11
N GLN A 111 -7.52 -1.31 8.36
CA GLN A 111 -8.59 -1.49 9.35
C GLN A 111 -8.12 -1.08 10.74
N ALA A 112 -6.95 -1.55 11.20
CA ALA A 112 -6.45 -1.22 12.53
C ALA A 112 -6.16 0.28 12.72
N LEU A 113 -5.74 0.98 11.64
CA LEU A 113 -5.53 2.42 11.68
C LEU A 113 -6.84 3.22 11.66
N GLN A 114 -7.89 2.74 11.00
CA GLN A 114 -9.22 3.38 10.96
C GLN A 114 -10.03 3.26 12.26
N VAL A 115 -9.73 2.29 13.13
CA VAL A 115 -10.52 2.01 14.35
C VAL A 115 -10.55 3.17 15.38
N GLU A 116 -9.76 4.23 15.19
CA GLU A 116 -9.80 5.43 16.06
C GLU A 116 -10.59 6.63 15.47
N VAL A 117 -11.17 6.51 14.27
CA VAL A 117 -11.97 7.57 13.64
C VAL A 117 -13.44 7.14 13.56
N ALA A 118 -14.15 7.22 14.67
CA ALA A 118 -15.61 7.27 14.68
C ALA A 118 -16.07 8.07 15.90
N GLU A 119 -16.22 9.39 15.74
CA GLU A 119 -16.96 10.19 16.72
C GLU A 119 -18.46 10.28 16.36
N GLU A 120 -18.85 10.03 15.09
CA GLU A 120 -20.24 9.70 14.73
C GLU A 120 -20.33 8.50 13.77
N PRO A 121 -21.23 7.53 14.03
CA PRO A 121 -21.40 6.34 13.19
C PRO A 121 -22.23 6.66 11.94
N THR A 122 -21.69 6.34 10.75
CA THR A 122 -22.36 6.45 9.44
C THR A 122 -22.71 5.07 8.88
N ASP A 123 -23.79 4.97 8.10
CA ASP A 123 -24.28 3.70 7.56
C ASP A 123 -23.36 3.15 6.45
N VAL A 124 -22.98 1.88 6.57
CA VAL A 124 -22.13 1.16 5.61
C VAL A 124 -22.79 1.04 4.24
N VAL A 125 -24.13 1.10 4.16
CA VAL A 125 -24.87 1.13 2.90
C VAL A 125 -24.64 2.46 2.16
N GLU A 126 -24.48 3.58 2.89
CA GLU A 126 -24.12 4.88 2.30
C GLU A 126 -22.66 4.85 1.83
N ILE A 127 -21.74 4.31 2.64
CA ILE A 127 -20.32 4.17 2.27
C ILE A 127 -20.18 3.26 1.03
N ALA A 128 -20.90 2.13 0.97
CA ALA A 128 -20.86 1.20 -0.16
C ALA A 128 -21.63 1.69 -1.40
N ALA A 129 -22.68 2.51 -1.22
CA ALA A 129 -23.39 3.17 -2.31
C ALA A 129 -22.58 4.32 -2.93
N GLU A 130 -21.80 5.06 -2.13
CA GLU A 130 -20.91 6.13 -2.61
C GLU A 130 -19.61 5.60 -3.21
N THR A 131 -19.01 4.56 -2.62
CA THR A 131 -17.76 3.97 -3.13
C THR A 131 -17.95 2.93 -4.23
N GLY A 132 -19.18 2.76 -4.72
CA GLY A 132 -19.50 2.02 -5.94
C GLY A 132 -18.79 0.68 -6.02
N ALA A 133 -19.20 -0.26 -5.15
CA ALA A 133 -18.68 -1.63 -5.17
C ALA A 133 -18.65 -2.19 -6.60
N VAL A 134 -17.47 -2.52 -7.13
CA VAL A 134 -17.33 -3.22 -8.41
C VAL A 134 -17.97 -4.60 -8.24
N PRO A 135 -19.16 -4.86 -8.84
CA PRO A 135 -19.67 -6.21 -8.87
C PRO A 135 -18.86 -6.95 -9.93
N VAL A 136 -18.10 -7.96 -9.52
CA VAL A 136 -17.53 -8.92 -10.48
C VAL A 136 -18.70 -9.70 -11.08
N ALA A 137 -19.23 -9.18 -12.19
CA ALA A 137 -20.30 -9.82 -12.94
C ALA A 137 -19.76 -11.10 -13.58
N ALA A 138 -20.30 -12.25 -13.16
CA ALA A 138 -20.05 -13.53 -13.81
C ALA A 138 -20.40 -13.42 -15.31
N ARG A 139 -19.39 -13.68 -16.16
CA ARG A 139 -19.50 -13.55 -17.62
C ARG A 139 -20.45 -14.64 -18.15
N LYS A 140 -21.70 -14.29 -18.44
CA LYS A 140 -22.65 -15.19 -19.10
C LYS A 140 -22.28 -15.32 -20.58
N THR A 141 -21.85 -16.50 -21.00
CA THR A 141 -21.50 -16.83 -22.39
C THR A 141 -22.72 -16.57 -23.30
N ARG A 142 -22.63 -15.61 -24.23
CA ARG A 142 -23.70 -15.36 -25.22
C ARG A 142 -23.53 -16.32 -26.40
N THR A 143 -24.50 -17.21 -26.58
CA THR A 143 -24.68 -18.02 -27.79
C THR A 143 -24.88 -17.10 -28.99
N ARG A 144 -24.08 -17.31 -30.05
CA ARG A 144 -24.12 -16.52 -31.28
C ARG A 144 -25.41 -16.84 -32.04
N LYS A 145 -26.27 -15.84 -32.27
CA LYS A 145 -27.54 -15.99 -33.00
C LYS A 145 -27.27 -15.86 -34.51
N THR A 146 -27.71 -16.84 -35.30
CA THR A 146 -27.58 -16.85 -36.77
C THR A 146 -28.36 -15.68 -37.40
N PRO A 147 -27.82 -14.96 -38.40
CA PRO A 147 -28.54 -13.88 -39.08
C PRO A 147 -29.75 -14.40 -39.89
N ALA A 148 -30.82 -13.61 -39.90
CA ALA A 148 -32.10 -13.87 -40.56
C ALA A 148 -32.05 -13.65 -42.09
N PRO A 149 -32.99 -14.23 -42.88
CA PRO A 149 -32.94 -14.18 -44.34
C PRO A 149 -33.39 -12.82 -44.91
N ALA A 150 -32.95 -12.55 -46.14
CA ALA A 150 -33.18 -11.31 -46.88
C ALA A 150 -34.66 -11.10 -47.27
N PRO A 151 -35.13 -9.85 -47.40
CA PRO A 151 -36.48 -9.56 -47.88
C PRO A 151 -36.61 -9.81 -49.39
N ALA A 152 -37.79 -10.27 -49.79
CA ALA A 152 -38.14 -10.69 -51.14
C ALA A 152 -38.40 -9.50 -52.09
N VAL A 153 -38.03 -9.69 -53.36
CA VAL A 153 -38.61 -9.03 -54.55
C VAL A 153 -39.02 -10.12 -55.52
#